data_AF-A0A0F9BL75-F1
#
_entry.id   AF-A0A0F9BL75-F1
#
_cell.length_a   1.000
_cell.length_b   1.000
_cell.length_c   1.000
_cell.angle_alpha   90.00
_cell.angle_beta   90.00
_cell.angle_gamma   90.00
#
_symmetry.space_group_name_H-M   'P 1'
#
loop_
_entity.id
_entity.type
_entity.pdbx_description
1 polymer ?
#
loop_
_entity_poly.entity_id
_entity_poly.type
_entity_poly.pdbx_seq_one_letter_code
_entity_poly.pdbx_strand_id
1 'polypeptide(L)' 'MAAGGGVWPLPLATAARSAALAGDWYHLKRLRSLDEIARAIDEATIDDVLAYLARYPADGFSVLTIGPEPLDTAAAGI' A
#
# COMPACT_ATOMS: atom_id res chain seq x y z
N MET A 1 -20.19 -18.72 -23.64
CA MET A 1 -20.93 -18.47 -22.37
C MET A 1 -19.91 -18.10 -21.32
N ALA A 2 -19.67 -16.81 -21.12
CA ALA A 2 -18.63 -16.25 -20.25
C ALA A 2 -19.29 -15.49 -19.09
N ALA A 3 -18.74 -15.61 -17.87
CA ALA A 3 -18.59 -14.55 -16.85
C ALA A 3 -18.22 -15.15 -15.47
N GLY A 4 -17.28 -14.51 -14.76
CA GLY A 4 -17.32 -14.49 -13.28
C GLY A 4 -16.20 -15.18 -12.49
N GLY A 5 -14.92 -14.96 -12.82
CA GLY A 5 -13.81 -15.38 -11.96
C GLY A 5 -12.62 -14.45 -12.16
N GLY A 6 -12.64 -13.29 -11.51
CA GLY A 6 -11.62 -12.25 -11.65
C GLY A 6 -10.26 -12.70 -11.11
N VAL A 7 -9.48 -13.39 -11.94
CA VAL A 7 -8.03 -13.47 -11.77
C VAL A 7 -7.49 -12.08 -12.08
N TRP A 8 -7.06 -11.37 -11.05
CA TRP A 8 -6.41 -10.08 -11.21
C TRP A 8 -5.13 -10.26 -12.03
N PRO A 9 -4.90 -9.52 -13.12
CA PRO A 9 -3.69 -9.68 -13.91
C PRO A 9 -2.55 -8.97 -13.17
N LEU A 10 -1.75 -9.71 -12.40
CA LEU A 10 -0.46 -9.20 -11.93
C LEU A 10 0.63 -9.62 -12.92
N PRO A 11 1.25 -8.69 -13.66
CA PRO A 11 2.51 -8.99 -14.33
C PRO A 11 3.58 -9.27 -13.25
N LEU A 12 4.35 -10.35 -13.39
CA LEU A 12 5.61 -10.64 -12.65
C LEU A 12 5.52 -11.19 -11.20
N ALA A 13 4.70 -12.23 -10.94
CA ALA A 13 4.54 -12.86 -9.62
C ALA A 13 5.84 -13.23 -8.86
N THR A 14 6.90 -13.69 -9.56
CA THR A 14 8.16 -14.13 -8.90
C THR A 14 9.01 -12.96 -8.38
N ALA A 15 9.15 -11.89 -9.17
CA ALA A 15 9.96 -10.74 -8.78
C ALA A 15 9.32 -9.99 -7.60
N ALA A 16 8.00 -9.78 -7.66
CA ALA A 16 7.24 -9.20 -6.57
C ALA A 16 7.36 -10.05 -5.29
N ARG A 17 7.27 -11.39 -5.41
CA ARG A 17 7.41 -12.27 -4.25
C ARG A 17 8.82 -12.26 -3.66
N SER A 18 9.86 -12.23 -4.49
CA SER A 18 11.26 -12.13 -4.03
C SER A 18 11.51 -10.84 -3.25
N ALA A 19 11.06 -9.69 -3.79
CA ALA A 19 11.20 -8.41 -3.12
C ALA A 19 10.47 -8.36 -1.76
N ALA A 20 9.26 -8.93 -1.69
CA ALA A 20 8.51 -9.01 -0.44
C ALA A 20 9.26 -9.85 0.63
N LEU A 21 9.83 -10.99 0.26
CA LEU A 21 10.61 -11.83 1.19
C LEU A 21 11.88 -11.13 1.69
N ALA A 22 12.58 -10.42 0.79
CA ALA A 22 13.75 -9.63 1.16
C ALA A 22 13.38 -8.51 2.16
N GLY A 23 12.27 -7.80 1.92
CA GLY A 23 11.74 -6.79 2.83
C GLY A 23 11.34 -7.36 4.19
N ASP A 24 10.63 -8.49 4.20
CA ASP A 24 10.23 -9.20 5.42
C ASP A 24 11.47 -9.60 6.26
N TRP A 25 12.49 -10.18 5.63
CA TRP A 25 13.73 -10.52 6.33
C TRP A 25 14.45 -9.29 6.88
N TYR A 26 14.51 -8.20 6.10
CA TYR A 26 15.23 -6.99 6.51
C TYR A 26 14.53 -6.26 7.65
N HIS A 27 13.21 -6.03 7.54
CA HIS A 27 12.45 -5.22 8.50
C HIS A 27 11.87 -6.03 9.66
N LEU A 28 11.35 -7.23 9.40
CA LEU A 28 10.63 -8.05 10.39
C LEU A 28 11.50 -9.15 11.01
N LYS A 29 12.69 -9.42 10.44
CA LYS A 29 13.60 -10.52 10.83
C LYS A 29 12.95 -11.90 10.78
N ARG A 30 11.87 -12.03 9.99
CA ARG A 30 11.16 -13.29 9.73
C ARG A 30 10.44 -13.19 8.39
N LEU A 31 10.18 -14.34 7.77
CA LEU A 31 9.36 -14.41 6.56
C LEU A 31 7.89 -14.60 6.92
N ARG A 32 6.98 -14.01 6.14
CA ARG A 32 5.54 -14.23 6.26
C ARG A 32 5.02 -15.17 5.18
N SER A 33 4.14 -16.08 5.57
CA SER A 33 3.45 -16.96 4.62
C SER A 33 2.42 -16.17 3.80
N LEU A 34 1.98 -16.74 2.68
CA LEU A 34 0.89 -16.14 1.91
C LEU A 34 -0.41 -16.14 2.71
N ASP A 35 -0.69 -17.20 3.47
CA ASP A 35 -1.88 -17.28 4.34
C ASP A 35 -1.88 -16.23 5.45
N GLU A 36 -0.72 -15.97 6.06
CA GLU A 36 -0.58 -14.91 7.08
C GLU A 36 -0.90 -13.54 6.47
N ILE A 37 -0.38 -13.26 5.28
CA ILE A 37 -0.62 -12.00 4.58
C ILE A 37 -2.09 -11.88 4.17
N ALA A 38 -2.67 -12.93 3.59
CA ALA A 38 -4.07 -12.95 3.16
C ALA A 38 -5.00 -12.73 4.35
N ARG A 39 -4.81 -13.49 5.44
CA ARG A 39 -5.61 -13.32 6.66
C ARG A 39 -5.50 -11.92 7.25
N ALA A 40 -4.29 -11.34 7.29
CA ALA A 40 -4.12 -9.97 7.78
C ALA A 40 -4.86 -8.92 6.95
N ILE A 41 -5.05 -9.17 5.64
CA ILE A 41 -5.85 -8.31 4.76
C ILE A 41 -7.34 -8.53 5.02
N ASP A 42 -7.77 -9.79 5.12
CA ASP A 42 -9.18 -10.15 5.30
C ASP A 42 -9.73 -9.73 6.68
N GLU A 43 -8.88 -9.70 7.71
CA GLU A 43 -9.24 -9.30 9.06
C GLU A 43 -9.20 -7.78 9.28
N ALA A 44 -8.69 -6.99 8.34
CA ALA A 44 -8.60 -5.55 8.49
C ALA A 44 -9.99 -4.91 8.55
N THR A 45 -10.24 -4.12 9.61
CA THR A 45 -11.53 -3.48 9.86
C THR A 45 -11.50 -1.97 9.62
N ILE A 46 -12.70 -1.36 9.56
CA ILE A 46 -12.84 0.11 9.53
C ILE A 46 -12.24 0.73 10.79
N ASP A 47 -12.41 0.09 11.96
CA ASP A 47 -11.87 0.60 13.23
C ASP A 47 -10.34 0.62 13.22
N ASP A 48 -9.68 -0.36 12.59
CA ASP A 48 -8.22 -0.35 12.42
C ASP A 48 -7.76 0.86 11.60
N VAL A 49 -8.50 1.21 10.54
CA VAL A 49 -8.21 2.37 9.70
C VAL A 49 -8.42 3.67 10.46
N LEU A 50 -9.53 3.80 11.19
CA LEU A 50 -9.81 4.98 12.00
C LEU A 50 -8.77 5.14 13.13
N ALA A 51 -8.36 4.05 13.77
CA ALA A 51 -7.31 4.06 14.78
C ALA A 51 -5.96 4.50 14.20
N TYR A 52 -5.64 4.07 12.97
CA TYR A 52 -4.44 4.53 12.27
C TYR A 52 -4.48 6.04 12.01
N LEU A 53 -5.59 6.56 11.48
CA LEU A 53 -5.76 7.99 11.20
C LEU A 53 -5.70 8.86 12.47
N ALA A 54 -6.27 8.37 13.57
CA ALA A 54 -6.18 9.06 14.85
C ALA A 54 -4.75 9.11 15.39
N ARG A 55 -3.94 8.07 15.14
CA ARG A 55 -2.54 7.99 15.58
C ARG A 55 -1.58 8.77 14.69
N TYR A 56 -1.87 8.82 13.39
CA TYR A 56 -1.05 9.49 12.38
C TYR A 56 -1.94 10.45 11.60
N PRO A 57 -2.24 11.63 12.17
CA PRO A 57 -3.08 12.62 11.50
C PRO A 57 -2.44 13.06 10.19
N ALA A 58 -3.28 13.35 9.19
CA ALA A 58 -2.82 13.84 7.90
C ALA A 58 -2.41 15.32 8.03
N ASP A 59 -1.14 15.56 8.36
CA ASP A 59 -0.54 16.88 8.47
C ASP A 59 0.85 16.95 7.81
N GLY A 60 1.39 18.17 7.67
CA GLY A 60 2.76 18.38 7.19
C GLY A 60 3.05 17.83 5.78
N PHE A 61 2.09 17.90 4.85
CA PHE A 61 2.28 17.31 3.53
C PHE A 61 3.46 17.94 2.79
N SER A 62 4.26 17.09 2.14
CA SER A 62 5.37 17.51 1.29
C SER A 62 4.95 17.45 -0.18
N VAL A 63 5.02 18.59 -0.87
CA VAL A 63 4.67 18.69 -2.29
C VAL A 63 5.94 18.72 -3.12
N LEU A 64 6.06 17.79 -4.05
CA LEU A 64 7.13 17.76 -5.06
C LEU A 64 6.52 17.79 -6.44
N THR A 65 7.01 18.69 -7.28
CA THR A 65 6.56 18.86 -8.66
C THR A 65 7.77 18.97 -9.56
N ILE A 66 7.66 18.41 -10.76
CA ILE A 66 8.72 18.48 -11.78
C ILE A 66 8.02 18.81 -13.09
N GLY A 67 8.20 20.04 -13.55
CA GLY A 67 7.57 20.52 -14.77
C GLY A 67 8.07 21.92 -15.15
N PRO A 68 7.82 22.36 -16.38
CA PRO A 68 8.23 23.69 -16.85
C PRO A 68 7.39 24.82 -16.23
N GLU A 69 6.20 24.51 -15.73
CA GLU A 69 5.26 25.48 -15.17
C GLU A 69 5.27 25.43 -13.63
N PRO A 70 5.23 26.60 -12.94
CA PRO A 70 5.11 26.63 -11.49
C PRO A 70 3.82 25.94 -11.02
N LEU A 71 3.90 25.15 -9.94
CA LEU A 71 2.70 24.61 -9.32
C LEU A 71 2.10 25.62 -8.34
N ASP A 72 0.81 25.90 -8.52
CA ASP A 72 0.01 26.58 -7.50
C ASP A 72 -0.43 25.58 -6.42
N THR A 73 0.07 25.77 -5.20
CA THR A 73 -0.26 24.92 -4.04
C THR A 73 -1.47 25.44 -3.25
N ALA A 74 -2.00 26.63 -3.56
CA ALA A 74 -3.09 27.24 -2.80
C ALA A 74 -4.41 26.46 -2.89
N ALA A 75 -4.65 25.78 -4.02
CA ALA A 75 -5.83 24.93 -4.20
C ALA A 75 -5.75 23.58 -3.45
N ALA A 76 -4.55 23.16 -3.03
CA ALA A 76 -4.32 21.85 -2.44
C ALA A 76 -4.50 21.84 -0.91
N GLY A 77 -4.74 23.00 -0.27
CA GLY A 77 -4.94 23.10 1.18
C GLY A 77 -3.71 22.67 2.00
N ILE A 78 -2.53 22.86 1.41
CA ILE A 78 -1.21 22.52 1.94
C ILE A 78 -0.40 23.78 2.20
#